data_AF-A0A7V4SXG3-F1
#
_entry.id   AF-A0A7V4SXG3-F1
#
_cell.length_a   1.000
_cell.length_b   1.000
_cell.length_c   1.000
_cell.angle_alpha   90.00
_cell.angle_beta   90.00
_cell.angle_gamma   90.00
#
_symmetry.space_group_name_H-M   'P 1'
#
loop_
_entity.id
_entity.type
_entity.pdbx_description
1 polymer ?
#
loop_
_entity_poly.entity_id
_entity_poly.type
_entity_poly.pdbx_seq_one_letter_code
_entity_poly.pdbx_strand_id
1 'polypeptide(L)'
;MLYLIRYAEIGKEPHPEKSKLERDIVEEIRNHLPDAKIRKDIGRIFLETAAETTETLKQIHGIASFSPCIKCSLEELESKVLAFAEPILKNKKSFGIKVKRVGLHSFTSQEKAAELGAKILGKFPHLKVDLKTPEELIFIEIRGTECYIFNTVIPGIDKYMKYEKEVIAEPKFIVDDMLGKLAVRIRMLGFDATYYRNTADSFLLRKSKEENRILLTRDASLVKIKGANAFWISSRKLKDQIREVIQKYNLKITPQNMFSRCSVCNKPLVDLPKEKVEGKVPPVVYKLFKEFSYCPKCDKYYWKGTHFEKIIEELKDFIS
;
A
#
# COMPACT_ATOMS: atom_id res chain seq x y z
N MET A 1 20.56 -22.54 13.50
CA MET A 1 19.15 -22.41 13.09
C MET A 1 19.06 -21.56 11.84
N LEU A 2 18.05 -21.80 11.00
CA LEU A 2 17.77 -20.98 9.82
C LEU A 2 16.41 -20.31 10.00
N TYR A 3 16.34 -19.01 9.73
CA TYR A 3 15.11 -18.24 9.73
C TYR A 3 14.85 -17.68 8.33
N LEU A 4 13.60 -17.83 7.88
CA LEU A 4 13.06 -17.12 6.71
C LEU A 4 12.31 -15.88 7.21
N ILE A 5 12.86 -14.71 6.90
CA ILE A 5 12.36 -13.40 7.32
C ILE A 5 11.57 -12.77 6.18
N ARG A 6 10.36 -12.31 6.51
CA ARG A 6 9.44 -11.57 5.65
C ARG A 6 9.37 -10.15 6.16
N TYR A 7 9.79 -9.23 5.32
CA TYR A 7 9.64 -7.79 5.51
C TYR A 7 8.57 -7.28 4.55
N ALA A 8 8.02 -6.10 4.85
CA ALA A 8 6.90 -5.59 4.08
C ALA A 8 7.30 -5.27 2.63
N GLU A 9 6.45 -5.68 1.69
CA GLU A 9 6.65 -5.41 0.27
C GLU A 9 6.02 -4.06 -0.11
N ILE A 10 6.84 -3.07 -0.46
CA ILE A 10 6.35 -1.79 -1.03
C ILE A 10 6.03 -2.00 -2.52
N GLY A 11 4.92 -2.66 -2.86
CA GLY A 11 4.53 -2.93 -4.26
C GLY A 11 5.40 -3.97 -4.98
N LYS A 12 5.21 -4.15 -6.30
CA LYS A 12 5.88 -5.22 -7.09
C LYS A 12 7.18 -4.79 -7.81
N GLU A 13 7.44 -3.50 -7.95
CA GLU A 13 8.57 -2.97 -8.73
C GLU A 13 9.80 -2.66 -7.86
N PRO A 14 11.03 -2.68 -8.40
CA PRO A 14 12.22 -2.18 -7.69
C PRO A 14 12.00 -0.72 -7.27
N HIS A 15 11.98 -0.45 -5.96
CA HIS A 15 11.78 0.89 -5.41
C HIS A 15 12.97 1.25 -4.51
N PRO A 16 13.53 2.47 -4.57
CA PRO A 16 14.66 2.88 -3.73
C PRO A 16 14.40 2.67 -2.23
N GLU A 17 13.16 2.84 -1.78
CA GLU A 17 12.77 2.61 -0.38
C GLU A 17 12.76 1.14 0.02
N LYS A 18 12.52 0.20 -0.92
CA LYS A 18 12.67 -1.24 -0.64
C LYS A 18 14.11 -1.59 -0.35
N SER A 19 15.02 -1.08 -1.18
CA SER A 19 16.45 -1.29 -1.01
C SER A 19 16.97 -0.59 0.24
N LYS A 20 16.32 0.49 0.69
CA LYS A 20 16.60 1.12 1.99
C LYS A 20 16.13 0.22 3.14
N LEU A 21 14.85 -0.15 3.19
CA LEU A 21 14.30 -1.01 4.23
C LEU A 21 15.08 -2.32 4.42
N GLU A 22 15.37 -3.02 3.32
CA GLU A 22 16.14 -4.26 3.40
C GLU A 22 17.55 -4.02 3.96
N ARG A 23 18.19 -2.89 3.62
CA ARG A 23 19.50 -2.52 4.19
C ARG A 23 19.39 -2.24 5.67
N ASP A 24 18.39 -1.46 6.09
CA ASP A 24 18.16 -1.08 7.48
C ASP A 24 17.93 -2.31 8.36
N ILE A 25 17.09 -3.26 7.92
CA ILE A 25 16.87 -4.54 8.62
C ILE A 25 18.17 -5.34 8.75
N VAL A 26 18.95 -5.43 7.67
CA VAL A 26 20.20 -6.20 7.67
C VAL A 26 21.24 -5.58 8.59
N GLU A 27 21.32 -4.25 8.63
CA GLU A 27 22.19 -3.52 9.54
C GLU A 27 21.78 -3.74 11.00
N GLU A 28 20.49 -3.65 11.31
CA GLU A 28 19.97 -3.89 12.65
C GLU A 28 20.19 -5.34 13.11
N ILE A 29 20.01 -6.32 12.20
CA ILE A 29 20.34 -7.72 12.48
C ILE A 29 21.83 -7.85 12.79
N ARG A 30 22.73 -7.26 12.02
CA ARG A 30 24.18 -7.36 12.27
C ARG A 30 24.58 -6.72 13.60
N ASN A 31 23.92 -5.63 14.00
CA ASN A 31 24.19 -4.96 15.27
C ASN A 31 23.84 -5.85 16.47
N HIS A 32 22.75 -6.62 16.39
CA HIS A 32 22.32 -7.50 17.48
C HIS A 32 22.90 -8.92 17.38
N LEU A 33 23.21 -9.38 16.17
CA LEU A 33 23.62 -10.74 15.85
C LEU A 33 24.83 -10.71 14.89
N PRO A 34 26.02 -10.30 15.37
CA PRO A 34 27.19 -10.07 14.53
C PRO A 34 27.70 -11.34 13.83
N ASP A 35 27.54 -12.50 14.45
CA ASP A 35 27.99 -13.79 13.92
C ASP A 35 26.99 -14.46 12.97
N ALA A 36 25.83 -13.83 12.74
CA ALA A 36 24.79 -14.44 11.92
C ALA A 36 25.12 -14.31 10.43
N LYS A 37 24.93 -15.40 9.67
CA LYS A 37 25.08 -15.37 8.22
C LYS A 37 23.79 -14.91 7.58
N ILE A 38 23.87 -13.84 6.79
CA ILE A 38 22.71 -13.21 6.17
C ILE A 38 22.79 -13.42 4.65
N ARG A 39 21.74 -14.02 4.08
CA ARG A 39 21.55 -14.12 2.62
C ARG A 39 20.28 -13.39 2.23
N LYS A 40 20.35 -12.62 1.14
CA LYS A 40 19.22 -11.83 0.64
C LYS A 40 18.71 -12.44 -0.65
N ASP A 41 17.40 -12.40 -0.83
CA ASP A 41 16.67 -12.81 -2.03
C ASP A 41 15.48 -11.86 -2.20
N ILE A 42 14.90 -11.79 -3.39
CA ILE A 42 13.80 -10.87 -3.70
C ILE A 42 12.63 -11.10 -2.73
N GLY A 43 12.41 -10.14 -1.83
CA GLY A 43 11.34 -10.16 -0.83
C GLY A 43 11.60 -11.07 0.38
N ARG A 44 12.82 -11.59 0.56
CA ARG A 44 13.21 -12.46 1.68
C ARG A 44 14.62 -12.18 2.19
N ILE A 45 14.76 -12.18 3.50
CA ILE A 45 16.07 -12.29 4.15
C ILE A 45 16.13 -13.68 4.79
N PHE A 46 17.26 -14.36 4.62
CA PHE A 46 17.56 -15.63 5.26
C PHE A 46 18.67 -15.40 6.27
N LEU A 47 18.43 -15.86 7.49
CA LEU A 47 19.33 -15.67 8.62
C LEU A 47 19.73 -17.03 9.20
N GLU A 48 21.02 -17.34 9.16
CA GLU A 48 21.58 -18.50 9.84
C GLU A 48 22.32 -18.06 11.11
N THR A 49 21.92 -18.65 12.24
CA THR A 49 22.49 -18.37 13.57
C THR A 49 22.95 -19.66 14.24
N ALA A 50 23.90 -19.59 15.17
CA ALA A 50 24.27 -20.75 15.97
C ALA A 50 23.21 -21.08 17.04
N ALA A 51 22.63 -20.05 17.66
CA ALA A 51 21.64 -20.14 18.74
C ALA A 51 20.23 -19.71 18.29
N GLU A 52 19.23 -19.95 19.14
CA GLU A 52 17.88 -19.44 18.96
C GLU A 52 17.85 -17.92 19.16
N THR A 53 17.24 -17.19 18.23
CA THR A 53 17.22 -15.71 18.21
C THR A 53 15.82 -15.15 18.02
N THR A 54 14.79 -15.93 18.40
CA THR A 54 13.38 -15.59 18.22
C THR A 54 13.01 -14.25 18.88
N GLU A 55 13.43 -14.02 20.13
CA GLU A 55 13.11 -12.78 20.85
C GLU A 55 13.80 -11.55 20.25
N THR A 56 15.05 -11.69 19.80
CA THR A 56 15.76 -10.63 19.09
C THR A 56 15.04 -10.25 17.80
N LEU A 57 14.67 -11.24 16.98
CA LEU A 57 13.97 -11.01 15.71
C LEU A 57 12.59 -10.40 15.88
N LYS A 58 11.92 -10.62 17.02
CA LYS A 58 10.64 -9.95 17.33
C LYS A 58 10.79 -8.44 17.45
N GLN A 59 11.94 -7.94 17.91
CA GLN A 59 12.12 -6.51 18.21
C GLN A 59 12.71 -5.70 17.05
N ILE A 60 13.23 -6.35 16.01
CA ILE A 60 13.85 -5.66 14.87
C ILE A 60 12.77 -5.02 14.00
N HIS A 61 12.90 -3.71 13.78
CA HIS A 61 12.00 -2.95 12.92
C HIS A 61 12.15 -3.36 11.46
N GLY A 62 11.07 -3.25 10.69
CA GLY A 62 10.93 -3.70 9.30
C GLY A 62 10.55 -5.18 9.13
N ILE A 63 10.69 -6.01 10.17
CA ILE A 63 10.30 -7.42 10.11
C ILE A 63 8.79 -7.57 10.33
N ALA A 64 8.07 -7.91 9.26
CA ALA A 64 6.64 -8.19 9.34
C ALA A 64 6.37 -9.57 9.99
N SER A 65 7.13 -10.59 9.60
CA SER A 65 7.09 -11.91 10.24
C SER A 65 8.31 -12.72 9.88
N PHE A 66 8.58 -13.77 10.63
CA PHE A 66 9.66 -14.69 10.34
C PHE A 66 9.28 -16.12 10.75
N SER A 67 10.02 -17.09 10.24
CA SER A 67 9.77 -18.50 10.50
C SER A 67 11.10 -19.23 10.67
N PRO A 68 11.32 -19.93 11.80
CA PRO A 68 12.33 -20.98 11.84
C PRO A 68 11.98 -22.00 10.76
N CYS A 69 12.94 -22.35 9.91
CA CYS A 69 12.72 -23.25 8.80
C CYS A 69 13.88 -24.20 8.57
N ILE A 70 13.60 -25.30 7.89
CA ILE A 70 14.63 -26.16 7.30
C ILE A 70 14.77 -25.84 5.81
N LYS A 71 16.00 -25.91 5.30
CA LYS A 71 16.33 -25.76 3.89
C LYS A 71 16.59 -27.13 3.27
N CYS A 72 16.11 -27.34 2.05
CA CYS A 72 16.41 -28.52 1.22
C CYS A 72 16.39 -28.17 -0.26
N SER A 73 16.85 -29.09 -1.11
CA SER A 73 16.64 -28.96 -2.56
C SER A 73 15.23 -29.39 -2.96
N LEU A 74 14.80 -29.00 -4.15
CA LEU A 74 13.52 -29.43 -4.71
C LEU A 74 13.46 -30.96 -4.92
N GLU A 75 14.59 -31.59 -5.22
CA GLU A 75 14.72 -33.04 -5.39
C GLU A 75 14.50 -33.77 -4.05
N GLU A 76 14.99 -33.18 -2.96
CA GLU A 76 14.86 -33.73 -1.60
C GLU A 76 13.53 -33.37 -0.93
N LEU A 77 12.69 -32.54 -1.57
CA LEU A 77 11.54 -31.91 -0.92
C LEU A 77 10.58 -32.93 -0.31
N GLU A 78 10.24 -33.99 -1.04
CA GLU A 78 9.28 -35.01 -0.58
C GLU A 78 9.78 -35.68 0.72
N SER A 79 11.03 -36.17 0.72
CA SER A 79 11.59 -36.87 1.87
C SER A 79 11.74 -35.94 3.08
N LYS A 80 12.15 -34.69 2.85
CA LYS A 80 12.31 -33.69 3.91
C LYS A 80 10.98 -33.24 4.51
N VAL A 81 9.92 -33.13 3.69
CA VAL A 81 8.56 -32.84 4.19
C VAL A 81 8.05 -33.98 5.07
N LEU A 82 8.24 -35.24 4.66
CA LEU A 82 7.81 -36.40 5.45
C LEU A 82 8.56 -36.52 6.78
N ALA A 83 9.87 -36.23 6.78
CA ALA A 83 10.68 -36.19 7.99
C ALA A 83 10.26 -35.04 8.92
N PHE A 84 9.98 -33.86 8.36
CA PHE A 84 9.50 -32.70 9.11
C PHE A 84 8.10 -32.91 9.70
N ALA A 85 7.21 -33.55 8.95
CA ALA A 85 5.81 -33.80 9.33
C ALA A 85 5.67 -34.83 10.46
N GLU A 86 6.60 -35.77 10.59
CA GLU A 86 6.48 -36.89 11.51
C GLU A 86 6.33 -36.50 12.99
N PRO A 87 7.24 -35.72 13.60
CA PRO A 87 7.10 -35.34 15.00
C PRO A 87 5.91 -34.41 15.26
N ILE A 88 5.47 -33.63 14.26
CA ILE A 88 4.42 -32.62 14.44
C ILE A 88 3.01 -33.14 14.17
N LEU A 89 2.84 -34.14 13.30
CA LEU A 89 1.54 -34.68 12.91
C LEU A 89 1.15 -35.98 13.61
N LYS A 90 2.09 -36.72 14.23
CA LYS A 90 1.85 -38.05 14.81
C LYS A 90 0.61 -38.16 15.72
N ASN A 91 0.30 -37.09 16.45
CA ASN A 91 -0.80 -37.05 17.42
C ASN A 91 -1.92 -36.08 17.01
N LYS A 92 -1.99 -35.70 15.73
CA LYS A 92 -2.98 -34.76 15.19
C LYS A 92 -4.10 -35.51 14.47
N LYS A 93 -5.22 -34.83 14.25
CA LYS A 93 -6.37 -35.37 13.49
C LYS A 93 -6.50 -34.73 12.11
N SER A 94 -6.01 -33.51 11.95
CA SER A 94 -6.03 -32.80 10.67
C SER A 94 -4.76 -32.02 10.42
N PHE A 95 -4.44 -31.85 9.14
CA PHE A 95 -3.33 -31.01 8.72
C PHE A 95 -3.68 -30.25 7.45
N GLY A 96 -2.96 -29.16 7.19
CA GLY A 96 -2.97 -28.46 5.92
C GLY A 96 -1.56 -28.33 5.35
N ILE A 97 -1.48 -28.18 4.03
CA ILE A 97 -0.24 -27.79 3.34
C ILE A 97 -0.49 -26.50 2.57
N LYS A 98 0.40 -25.52 2.73
CA LYS A 98 0.43 -24.31 1.90
C LYS A 98 1.78 -24.17 1.20
N VAL A 99 1.75 -24.24 -0.12
CA VAL A 99 2.93 -24.03 -0.96
C VAL A 99 2.90 -22.62 -1.55
N LYS A 100 4.03 -21.94 -1.52
CA LYS A 100 4.29 -20.71 -2.27
C LYS A 100 5.49 -20.94 -3.18
N ARG A 101 5.31 -20.79 -4.50
CA ARG A 101 6.43 -20.81 -5.46
C ARG A 101 6.84 -19.41 -5.90
N VAL A 102 8.14 -19.22 -6.09
CA VAL A 102 8.75 -18.02 -6.69
C VAL A 102 9.69 -18.49 -7.79
N GLY A 103 9.46 -17.99 -9.01
CA GLY A 103 10.15 -18.44 -10.23
C GLY A 103 9.27 -19.27 -11.15
N LEU A 104 9.92 -19.88 -12.15
CA LEU A 104 9.30 -20.75 -13.15
C LEU A 104 9.45 -22.22 -12.72
N HIS A 105 8.33 -22.94 -12.70
CA HIS A 105 8.24 -24.36 -12.35
C HIS A 105 7.22 -25.03 -13.27
N SER A 106 7.39 -26.33 -13.52
CA SER A 106 6.45 -27.16 -14.30
C SER A 106 5.14 -27.46 -13.57
N PHE A 107 5.00 -27.02 -12.32
CA PHE A 107 3.84 -27.26 -11.46
C PHE A 107 3.35 -25.95 -10.82
N THR A 108 2.08 -25.93 -10.47
CA THR A 108 1.44 -24.91 -9.64
C THR A 108 1.68 -25.17 -8.16
N SER A 109 1.52 -24.14 -7.32
CA SER A 109 1.54 -24.33 -5.86
C SER A 109 0.47 -25.31 -5.39
N GLN A 110 -0.71 -25.31 -6.02
CA GLN A 110 -1.81 -26.18 -5.63
C GLN A 110 -1.52 -27.65 -5.98
N GLU A 111 -0.99 -27.92 -7.17
CA GLU A 111 -0.57 -29.28 -7.56
C GLU A 111 0.50 -29.83 -6.62
N LYS A 112 1.55 -29.03 -6.34
CA LYS A 112 2.61 -29.47 -5.43
C LYS A 112 2.10 -29.67 -4.00
N ALA A 113 1.16 -28.86 -3.54
CA ALA A 113 0.53 -29.04 -2.23
C ALA A 113 -0.29 -30.34 -2.17
N ALA A 114 -1.06 -30.64 -3.23
CA ALA A 114 -1.86 -31.87 -3.32
C ALA A 114 -0.96 -33.12 -3.36
N GLU A 115 0.10 -33.09 -4.16
CA GLU A 115 1.10 -34.15 -4.25
C GLU A 115 1.72 -34.47 -2.89
N LEU A 116 2.25 -33.45 -2.20
CA LEU A 116 2.87 -33.62 -0.88
C LEU A 116 1.84 -34.04 0.18
N GLY A 117 0.60 -33.53 0.07
CA GLY A 117 -0.51 -33.91 0.95
C GLY A 117 -0.85 -35.39 0.83
N ALA A 118 -0.89 -35.91 -0.39
CA ALA A 118 -1.12 -37.34 -0.65
C ALA A 118 -0.02 -38.22 -0.05
N LYS A 119 1.25 -37.78 -0.11
CA LYS A 119 2.38 -38.49 0.52
C LYS A 119 2.26 -38.52 2.05
N ILE A 120 1.90 -37.40 2.67
CA ILE A 120 1.65 -37.34 4.13
C ILE A 120 0.49 -38.26 4.51
N LEU A 121 -0.62 -38.26 3.76
CA LEU A 121 -1.76 -39.15 4.02
C LEU A 121 -1.37 -40.63 3.90
N GLY A 122 -0.52 -40.98 2.92
CA GLY A 122 -0.01 -42.34 2.77
C GLY A 122 0.80 -42.81 3.99
N LYS A 123 1.56 -41.92 4.62
CA LYS A 123 2.34 -42.22 5.83
C LYS A 123 1.50 -42.14 7.12
N PHE A 124 0.48 -41.28 7.16
CA PHE A 124 -0.38 -41.04 8.33
C PHE A 124 -1.87 -41.17 7.97
N PRO A 125 -2.39 -42.41 7.81
CA PRO A 125 -3.77 -42.63 7.34
C PRO A 125 -4.87 -42.12 8.30
N HIS A 126 -4.51 -41.83 9.55
CA HIS A 126 -5.44 -41.31 10.56
C HIS A 126 -5.73 -39.80 10.38
N LEU A 127 -4.95 -39.09 9.56
CA LEU A 127 -5.08 -37.66 9.34
C LEU A 127 -6.13 -37.33 8.28
N LYS A 128 -6.72 -36.14 8.40
CA LYS A 128 -7.57 -35.51 7.38
C LYS A 128 -6.95 -34.22 6.87
N VAL A 129 -7.12 -33.93 5.60
CA VAL A 129 -6.70 -32.62 5.04
C VAL A 129 -7.76 -31.57 5.36
N ASP A 130 -7.36 -30.48 6.02
CA ASP A 130 -8.18 -29.30 6.26
C ASP A 130 -7.38 -28.04 5.90
N LEU A 131 -7.88 -27.24 4.94
CA LEU A 131 -7.23 -25.99 4.52
C LEU A 131 -7.77 -24.75 5.23
N LYS A 132 -8.91 -24.88 5.93
CA LYS A 132 -9.57 -23.80 6.65
C LYS A 132 -9.11 -23.75 8.10
N THR A 133 -9.15 -24.87 8.81
CA THR A 133 -8.94 -24.97 10.26
C THR A 133 -8.16 -26.22 10.67
N PRO A 134 -6.97 -26.48 10.08
CA PRO A 134 -6.18 -27.64 10.48
C PRO A 134 -5.62 -27.53 11.89
N GLU A 135 -5.43 -28.66 12.58
CA GLU A 135 -4.71 -28.71 13.85
C GLU A 135 -3.20 -28.39 13.69
N GLU A 136 -2.65 -28.60 12.49
CA GLU A 136 -1.29 -28.22 12.12
C GLU A 136 -1.18 -27.83 10.65
N LEU A 137 -0.41 -26.77 10.35
CA LEU A 137 -0.27 -26.24 9.00
C LEU A 137 1.20 -26.20 8.59
N ILE A 138 1.54 -27.03 7.61
CA ILE A 138 2.89 -27.05 7.03
C ILE A 138 2.94 -26.06 5.87
N PHE A 139 3.88 -25.13 5.95
CA PHE A 139 4.18 -24.17 4.90
C PHE A 139 5.46 -24.55 4.17
N ILE A 140 5.44 -24.36 2.86
CA ILE A 140 6.56 -24.66 1.98
C ILE A 140 6.75 -23.47 1.05
N GLU A 141 7.93 -22.84 1.10
CA GLU A 141 8.32 -21.81 0.12
C GLU A 141 9.36 -22.39 -0.84
N ILE A 142 9.02 -22.48 -2.12
CA ILE A 142 9.86 -23.00 -3.20
C ILE A 142 10.39 -21.82 -4.01
N ARG A 143 11.71 -21.69 -4.13
CA ARG A 143 12.39 -20.58 -4.81
C ARG A 143 13.47 -21.15 -5.74
N GLY A 144 13.15 -21.26 -7.04
CA GLY A 144 13.98 -22.03 -7.97
C GLY A 144 14.13 -23.48 -7.50
N THR A 145 15.35 -23.91 -7.21
CA THR A 145 15.67 -25.25 -6.70
C THR A 145 15.76 -25.34 -5.17
N GLU A 146 15.70 -24.21 -4.46
CA GLU A 146 15.75 -24.18 -2.99
C GLU A 146 14.33 -24.22 -2.39
N CYS A 147 14.15 -25.02 -1.34
CA CYS A 147 12.88 -25.19 -0.64
C CYS A 147 13.03 -24.93 0.85
N TYR A 148 12.05 -24.26 1.45
CA TYR A 148 12.01 -23.89 2.85
C TYR A 148 10.74 -24.42 3.50
N ILE A 149 10.87 -25.27 4.52
CA ILE A 149 9.75 -25.92 5.20
C ILE A 149 9.67 -25.38 6.63
N PHE A 150 8.47 -24.98 7.06
CA PHE A 150 8.19 -24.44 8.39
C PHE A 150 6.71 -24.65 8.76
N ASN A 151 6.38 -24.71 10.06
CA ASN A 151 4.99 -24.79 10.54
C ASN A 151 4.59 -23.57 11.40
N THR A 152 5.51 -22.64 11.67
CA THR A 152 5.23 -21.46 12.50
C THR A 152 5.52 -20.18 11.73
N VAL A 153 4.60 -19.21 11.82
CA VAL A 153 4.81 -17.83 11.34
C VAL A 153 4.78 -16.93 12.56
N ILE A 154 5.96 -16.50 13.00
CA ILE A 154 6.15 -15.67 14.18
C ILE A 154 6.02 -14.21 13.75
N PRO A 155 5.14 -13.43 14.39
CA PRO A 155 5.03 -12.01 14.11
C PRO A 155 6.28 -11.25 14.59
N GLY A 156 6.81 -10.35 13.76
CA GLY A 156 7.73 -9.31 14.23
C GLY A 156 6.97 -8.13 14.84
N ILE A 157 7.69 -7.15 15.37
CA ILE A 157 7.11 -5.91 15.94
C ILE A 157 6.22 -5.18 14.92
N ASP A 158 6.56 -5.32 13.64
CA ASP A 158 5.86 -4.71 12.52
C ASP A 158 4.81 -5.63 11.87
N LYS A 159 4.39 -6.73 12.51
CA LYS A 159 3.35 -7.65 11.96
C LYS A 159 2.02 -6.94 11.66
N TYR A 160 1.68 -5.93 12.46
CA TYR A 160 0.50 -5.08 12.25
C TYR A 160 0.82 -3.80 11.50
N MET A 161 2.10 -3.48 11.35
CA MET A 161 2.54 -2.68 10.22
C MET A 161 2.44 -3.58 8.98
N LYS A 162 1.19 -3.67 8.47
CA LYS A 162 1.08 -3.35 7.06
C LYS A 162 1.97 -2.12 6.93
N TYR A 163 2.96 -2.14 6.05
CA TYR A 163 3.20 -0.92 5.33
C TYR A 163 1.83 -0.68 4.66
N GLU A 164 0.91 -0.02 5.39
CA GLU A 164 0.30 1.18 4.90
C GLU A 164 1.43 1.74 4.08
N LYS A 165 1.34 1.59 2.75
CA LYS A 165 1.98 2.53 1.82
C LYS A 165 2.10 3.77 2.65
N GLU A 166 3.33 4.15 3.07
CA GLU A 166 3.58 5.28 3.99
C GLU A 166 2.39 6.18 3.84
N VAL A 167 1.53 6.48 4.85
CA VAL A 167 0.33 7.30 4.61
C VAL A 167 0.76 8.39 3.66
N ILE A 168 0.48 8.23 2.35
CA ILE A 168 1.29 8.95 1.36
C ILE A 168 0.64 10.27 1.55
N ALA A 169 1.34 11.19 2.20
CA ALA A 169 0.76 12.43 2.65
C ALA A 169 -0.03 12.94 1.47
N GLU A 170 -1.35 13.01 1.63
CA GLU A 170 -2.27 12.96 0.48
C GLU A 170 -1.77 13.94 -0.57
N PRO A 171 -1.54 13.48 -1.82
CA PRO A 171 -0.71 14.22 -2.77
C PRO A 171 -1.26 15.63 -2.93
N LYS A 172 -0.38 16.60 -2.73
CA LYS A 172 -0.71 18.01 -2.87
C LYS A 172 -0.30 18.46 -4.26
N PHE A 173 -1.16 19.21 -4.92
CA PHE A 173 -0.95 19.66 -6.28
C PHE A 173 -0.66 21.16 -6.34
N ILE A 174 0.21 21.55 -7.27
CA ILE A 174 0.25 22.87 -7.87
C ILE A 174 -0.35 22.73 -9.26
N VAL A 175 -1.19 23.66 -9.67
CA VAL A 175 -1.83 23.66 -10.98
C VAL A 175 -1.51 24.98 -11.66
N ASP A 176 -0.98 24.89 -12.86
CA ASP A 176 -0.64 26.05 -13.69
C ASP A 176 -1.89 26.73 -14.29
N ASP A 177 -1.64 27.80 -15.04
CA ASP A 177 -2.70 28.62 -15.61
C ASP A 177 -3.56 27.88 -16.65
N MET A 178 -3.00 26.86 -17.31
CA MET A 178 -3.68 26.09 -18.36
C MET A 178 -4.74 25.13 -17.82
N LEU A 179 -4.70 24.83 -16.53
CA LEU A 179 -5.48 23.77 -15.89
C LEU A 179 -6.39 24.28 -14.76
N GLY A 180 -6.77 25.56 -14.78
CA GLY A 180 -7.59 26.16 -13.72
C GLY A 180 -8.91 25.41 -13.43
N LYS A 181 -9.61 24.89 -14.45
CA LYS A 181 -10.82 24.06 -14.25
C LYS A 181 -10.52 22.73 -13.55
N LEU A 182 -9.37 22.12 -13.86
CA LEU A 182 -8.92 20.90 -13.20
C LEU A 182 -8.63 21.18 -11.72
N ALA A 183 -7.98 22.29 -11.39
CA ALA A 183 -7.73 22.68 -10.00
C ALA A 183 -9.02 22.75 -9.17
N VAL A 184 -10.07 23.36 -9.73
CA VAL A 184 -11.38 23.45 -9.06
C VAL A 184 -11.97 22.06 -8.81
N ARG A 185 -11.90 21.17 -9.80
CA ARG A 185 -12.46 19.81 -9.70
C ARG A 185 -11.69 18.94 -8.71
N ILE A 186 -10.35 19.01 -8.69
CA ILE A 186 -9.53 18.29 -7.71
C ILE A 186 -9.87 18.74 -6.27
N ARG A 187 -10.09 20.04 -6.04
CA ARG A 187 -10.54 20.56 -4.72
C ARG A 187 -11.93 20.04 -4.33
N MET A 188 -12.86 20.01 -5.28
CA MET A 188 -14.21 19.47 -5.05
C MET A 188 -14.19 17.98 -4.71
N LEU A 189 -13.21 17.24 -5.23
CA LEU A 189 -12.95 15.84 -4.87
C LEU A 189 -12.27 15.69 -3.49
N GLY A 190 -11.95 16.78 -2.79
CA GLY A 190 -11.36 16.78 -1.45
C GLY A 190 -9.85 17.00 -1.40
N PHE A 191 -9.17 17.02 -2.55
CA PHE A 191 -7.70 17.04 -2.60
C PHE A 191 -7.13 18.46 -2.65
N ASP A 192 -5.92 18.61 -2.11
CA ASP A 192 -5.22 19.89 -2.08
C ASP A 192 -4.67 20.25 -3.48
N ALA A 193 -5.22 21.28 -4.13
CA ALA A 193 -4.71 21.78 -5.41
C ALA A 193 -4.57 23.30 -5.40
N THR A 194 -3.36 23.81 -5.22
CA THR A 194 -3.10 25.27 -5.30
C THR A 194 -2.97 25.68 -6.76
N TYR A 195 -3.69 26.72 -7.18
CA TYR A 195 -3.68 27.21 -8.55
C TYR A 195 -2.95 28.55 -8.61
N TYR A 196 -2.05 28.70 -9.57
CA TYR A 196 -1.35 29.95 -9.86
C TYR A 196 -1.69 30.41 -11.27
N ARG A 197 -2.01 31.69 -11.41
CA ARG A 197 -2.29 32.35 -12.69
C ARG A 197 -1.11 33.26 -13.04
N ASN A 198 -0.76 33.34 -14.32
CA ASN A 198 0.25 34.25 -14.86
C ASN A 198 1.53 34.36 -13.98
N THR A 199 2.14 33.23 -13.66
CA THR A 199 3.30 33.14 -12.75
C THR A 199 4.46 32.48 -13.50
N ALA A 200 5.69 32.86 -13.18
CA ALA A 200 6.88 32.30 -13.83
C ALA A 200 7.08 30.79 -13.55
N ASP A 201 7.52 30.05 -14.56
CA ASP A 201 7.85 28.63 -14.50
C ASP A 201 8.82 28.27 -13.37
N SER A 202 9.87 29.08 -13.20
CA SER A 202 10.87 28.91 -12.14
C SER A 202 10.26 28.99 -10.74
N PHE A 203 9.25 29.84 -10.55
CA PHE A 203 8.52 29.94 -9.30
C PHE A 203 7.69 28.68 -9.05
N LEU A 204 6.96 28.18 -10.05
CA LEU A 204 6.15 26.96 -9.92
C LEU A 204 7.00 25.74 -9.55
N LEU A 205 8.13 25.55 -10.22
CA LEU A 205 9.07 24.46 -9.95
C LEU A 205 9.69 24.56 -8.56
N ARG A 206 10.15 25.76 -8.17
CA ARG A 206 10.70 26.00 -6.83
C ARG A 206 9.67 25.67 -5.76
N LYS A 207 8.45 26.19 -5.90
CA LYS A 207 7.36 26.00 -4.93
C LYS A 207 6.89 24.55 -4.85
N SER A 208 6.86 23.85 -5.99
CA SER A 208 6.60 22.42 -6.08
C SER A 208 7.60 21.62 -5.25
N LYS A 209 8.89 21.96 -5.36
CA LYS A 209 9.96 21.31 -4.60
C LYS A 209 9.91 21.65 -3.10
N GLU A 210 9.80 22.94 -2.76
CA GLU A 210 9.80 23.43 -1.37
C GLU A 210 8.64 22.87 -0.54
N GLU A 211 7.44 22.78 -1.12
CA GLU A 211 6.27 22.30 -0.40
C GLU A 211 5.91 20.83 -0.65
N ASN A 212 6.81 20.11 -1.34
CA ASN A 212 6.58 18.73 -1.77
C ASN A 212 5.22 18.54 -2.48
N ARG A 213 4.95 19.42 -3.47
CA ARG A 213 3.73 19.41 -4.28
C ARG A 213 4.04 18.96 -5.70
N ILE A 214 3.12 18.24 -6.31
CA ILE A 214 3.19 17.82 -7.71
C ILE A 214 2.65 18.95 -8.60
N LEU A 215 3.46 19.43 -9.54
CA LEU A 215 3.02 20.39 -10.56
C LEU A 215 2.24 19.69 -11.67
N LEU A 216 0.95 19.95 -11.77
CA LEU A 216 0.10 19.56 -12.91
C LEU A 216 0.21 20.63 -13.99
N THR A 217 0.68 20.25 -15.17
CA THR A 217 0.87 21.17 -16.28
C THR A 217 0.64 20.47 -17.62
N ARG A 218 0.27 21.23 -18.65
CA ARG A 218 0.26 20.76 -20.04
C ARG A 218 1.52 21.18 -20.80
N ASP A 219 2.42 21.92 -20.17
CA ASP A 219 3.68 22.36 -20.76
C ASP A 219 4.70 21.23 -20.66
N ALA A 220 5.05 20.65 -21.80
CA ALA A 220 6.03 19.58 -21.86
C ALA A 220 7.44 20.05 -21.47
N SER A 221 7.77 21.34 -21.58
CA SER A 221 9.08 21.88 -21.21
C SER A 221 9.31 21.79 -19.70
N LEU A 222 8.29 22.12 -18.89
CA LEU A 222 8.33 22.05 -17.43
C LEU A 222 8.55 20.61 -16.91
N VAL A 223 7.96 19.63 -17.59
CA VAL A 223 8.04 18.22 -17.19
C VAL A 223 9.37 17.58 -17.60
N LYS A 224 10.02 18.10 -18.65
CA LYS A 224 11.34 17.62 -19.11
C LYS A 224 12.50 18.08 -18.23
N ILE A 225 12.28 19.03 -17.33
CA ILE A 225 13.32 19.53 -16.42
C ILE A 225 13.71 18.41 -15.45
N LYS A 226 15.00 18.04 -15.45
CA LYS A 226 15.52 16.95 -14.62
C LYS A 226 15.30 17.27 -13.14
N GLY A 227 14.62 16.36 -12.44
CA GLY A 227 14.30 16.49 -11.02
C GLY A 227 13.08 17.37 -10.70
N ALA A 228 12.32 17.82 -11.70
CA ALA A 228 11.03 18.47 -11.48
C ALA A 228 10.00 17.46 -10.94
N ASN A 229 9.30 17.82 -9.85
CA ASN A 229 8.15 17.06 -9.37
C ASN A 229 6.89 17.51 -10.15
N ALA A 230 6.84 17.17 -11.44
CA ALA A 230 5.79 17.61 -12.36
C ALA A 230 5.14 16.44 -13.11
N PHE A 231 3.87 16.59 -13.44
CA PHE A 231 3.07 15.63 -14.21
C PHE A 231 2.45 16.31 -15.42
N TRP A 232 2.73 15.74 -16.58
CA TRP A 232 2.15 16.18 -17.84
C TRP A 232 0.73 15.68 -17.99
N ILE A 233 -0.21 16.61 -18.12
CA ILE A 233 -1.60 16.31 -18.46
C ILE A 233 -1.74 16.28 -19.98
N SER A 234 -2.01 15.10 -20.51
CA SER A 234 -2.06 14.84 -21.94
C SER A 234 -3.36 15.35 -22.58
N SER A 235 -4.51 15.18 -21.91
CA SER A 235 -5.81 15.53 -22.47
C SER A 235 -6.15 17.02 -22.40
N ARG A 236 -6.97 17.46 -23.37
CA ARG A 236 -7.64 18.78 -23.37
C ARG A 236 -9.01 18.75 -22.71
N LYS A 237 -9.59 17.56 -22.51
CA LYS A 237 -10.95 17.37 -21.99
C LYS A 237 -10.91 17.21 -20.47
N LEU A 238 -11.64 18.05 -19.75
CA LEU A 238 -11.64 18.08 -18.28
C LEU A 238 -11.90 16.70 -17.62
N LYS A 239 -12.86 15.92 -18.12
CA LYS A 239 -13.17 14.58 -17.58
C LYS A 239 -11.98 13.63 -17.68
N ASP A 240 -11.22 13.70 -18.76
CA ASP A 240 -10.04 12.86 -18.96
C ASP A 240 -8.85 13.37 -18.15
N GLN A 241 -8.69 14.69 -18.01
CA GLN A 241 -7.67 15.28 -17.12
C GLN A 241 -7.85 14.82 -15.67
N ILE A 242 -9.09 14.80 -15.18
CA ILE A 242 -9.43 14.30 -13.84
C ILE A 242 -9.05 12.82 -13.74
N ARG A 243 -9.40 12.00 -14.75
CA ARG A 243 -9.06 10.58 -14.80
C ARG A 243 -7.55 10.33 -14.77
N GLU A 244 -6.78 11.10 -15.54
CA GLU A 244 -5.31 11.02 -15.58
C GLU A 244 -4.71 11.21 -14.18
N VAL A 245 -5.16 12.24 -13.44
CA VAL A 245 -4.67 12.52 -12.09
C VAL A 245 -5.08 11.42 -11.10
N ILE A 246 -6.34 11.01 -11.11
CA ILE A 246 -6.87 9.98 -10.20
C ILE A 246 -6.11 8.66 -10.40
N GLN A 247 -5.94 8.23 -11.65
CA GLN A 247 -5.27 6.96 -11.96
C GLN A 247 -3.78 7.03 -11.65
N LYS A 248 -3.11 8.14 -12.01
CA LYS A 248 -1.67 8.31 -11.79
C LYS A 248 -1.30 8.26 -10.30
N TYR A 249 -2.11 8.89 -9.45
CA TYR A 249 -1.84 9.02 -8.01
C TYR A 249 -2.69 8.09 -7.14
N ASN A 250 -3.50 7.23 -7.77
CA ASN A 250 -4.41 6.30 -7.10
C ASN A 250 -5.26 6.99 -6.01
N LEU A 251 -5.84 8.14 -6.38
CA LEU A 251 -6.64 8.95 -5.48
C LEU A 251 -7.92 8.20 -5.10
N LYS A 252 -8.15 8.03 -3.79
CA LYS A 252 -9.38 7.43 -3.27
C LYS A 252 -10.41 8.50 -3.01
N ILE A 253 -11.49 8.49 -3.78
CA ILE A 253 -12.58 9.45 -3.66
C ILE A 253 -13.67 8.80 -2.82
N THR A 254 -14.01 9.43 -1.70
CA THR A 254 -15.06 8.95 -0.81
C THR A 254 -16.12 10.04 -0.65
N PRO A 255 -17.39 9.68 -0.42
CA PRO A 255 -18.42 10.69 -0.14
C PRO A 255 -18.06 11.63 1.02
N GLN A 256 -17.21 11.18 1.96
CA GLN A 256 -16.77 11.95 3.12
C GLN A 256 -15.66 12.97 2.81
N ASN A 257 -14.75 12.69 1.87
CA ASN A 257 -13.69 13.64 1.53
C ASN A 257 -14.15 14.70 0.51
N MET A 258 -15.16 14.38 -0.29
CA MET A 258 -15.70 15.30 -1.29
C MET A 258 -16.21 16.59 -0.64
N PHE A 259 -15.97 17.71 -1.32
CA PHE A 259 -16.35 19.05 -0.91
C PHE A 259 -15.82 19.48 0.46
N SER A 260 -14.77 18.83 0.97
CA SER A 260 -14.07 19.25 2.21
C SER A 260 -13.14 20.47 2.02
N ARG A 261 -12.94 20.93 0.77
CA ARG A 261 -12.07 22.06 0.43
C ARG A 261 -12.78 23.14 -0.37
N CYS A 262 -12.38 24.38 -0.12
CA CYS A 262 -12.85 25.53 -0.85
C CYS A 262 -12.46 25.45 -2.33
N SER A 263 -13.46 25.40 -3.22
CA SER A 263 -13.27 25.40 -4.67
C SER A 263 -12.49 26.61 -5.20
N VAL A 264 -12.52 27.75 -4.48
CA VAL A 264 -11.89 29.01 -4.89
C VAL A 264 -10.44 29.10 -4.40
N CYS A 265 -10.20 28.94 -3.11
CA CYS A 265 -8.91 29.24 -2.48
C CYS A 265 -8.19 28.02 -1.90
N ASN A 266 -8.74 26.81 -2.09
CA ASN A 266 -8.20 25.52 -1.66
C ASN A 266 -8.25 25.24 -0.15
N LYS A 267 -8.48 26.23 0.73
CA LYS A 267 -8.50 26.03 2.19
C LYS A 267 -9.55 24.97 2.60
N PRO A 268 -9.26 24.10 3.59
CA PRO A 268 -10.27 23.23 4.19
C PRO A 268 -11.48 24.02 4.65
N LEU A 269 -12.67 23.49 4.37
CA LEU A 269 -13.93 24.05 4.84
C LEU A 269 -14.19 23.61 6.28
N VAL A 270 -14.93 24.44 7.00
CA VAL A 270 -15.40 24.18 8.35
C VAL A 270 -16.91 24.07 8.31
N ASP A 271 -17.47 23.02 8.89
CA ASP A 271 -18.91 22.90 8.99
C ASP A 271 -19.48 23.93 9.96
N LEU A 272 -20.59 24.55 9.57
CA LEU A 272 -21.27 25.55 10.37
C LEU A 272 -22.67 25.07 10.75
N PRO A 273 -23.07 25.25 12.03
CA PRO A 273 -24.45 25.06 12.42
C PRO A 273 -25.32 26.13 11.74
N LYS A 274 -26.56 25.77 11.40
CA LYS A 274 -27.46 26.59 10.57
C LYS A 274 -27.66 27.99 11.15
N GLU A 275 -27.76 28.10 12.46
CA GLU A 275 -27.97 29.35 13.21
C GLU A 275 -26.87 30.39 12.93
N LYS A 276 -25.63 29.94 12.67
CA LYS A 276 -24.50 30.84 12.35
C LYS A 276 -24.49 31.32 10.91
N VAL A 277 -25.38 30.82 10.06
CA VAL A 277 -25.45 31.11 8.62
C VAL A 277 -26.59 32.08 8.30
N GLU A 278 -27.46 32.38 9.26
CA GLU A 278 -28.56 33.32 9.10
C GLU A 278 -28.07 34.70 8.65
N GLY A 279 -28.70 35.26 7.61
CA GLY A 279 -28.30 36.53 7.02
C GLY A 279 -26.98 36.52 6.24
N LYS A 280 -26.27 35.38 6.16
CA LYS A 280 -25.00 35.23 5.41
C LYS A 280 -25.16 34.55 4.06
N VAL A 281 -26.28 33.88 3.84
CA VAL A 281 -26.65 33.23 2.56
C VAL A 281 -28.02 33.75 2.10
N PRO A 282 -28.37 33.61 0.80
CA PRO A 282 -29.70 34.00 0.32
C PRO A 282 -30.83 33.38 1.14
N PRO A 283 -31.92 34.11 1.45
CA PRO A 283 -33.00 33.61 2.32
C PRO A 283 -33.61 32.28 1.86
N VAL A 284 -33.71 32.06 0.54
CA VAL A 284 -34.20 30.81 -0.05
C VAL A 284 -33.29 29.64 0.29
N VAL A 285 -31.97 29.84 0.22
CA VAL A 285 -30.96 28.82 0.56
C VAL A 285 -31.02 28.49 2.06
N TYR A 286 -31.10 29.52 2.90
CA TYR A 286 -31.22 29.33 4.34
C TYR A 286 -32.46 28.50 4.72
N LYS A 287 -33.59 28.73 4.05
CA LYS A 287 -34.83 27.96 4.28
C LYS A 287 -34.70 26.50 3.83
N LEU A 288 -34.16 26.27 2.63
CA LEU A 288 -34.15 24.95 1.99
C LEU A 288 -33.11 23.98 2.56
N PHE A 289 -31.95 24.46 2.97
CA PHE A 289 -30.83 23.60 3.36
C PHE A 289 -30.59 23.60 4.88
N LYS A 290 -30.01 22.49 5.37
CA LYS A 290 -29.67 22.28 6.79
C LYS A 290 -28.17 22.23 7.04
N GLU A 291 -27.41 21.77 6.07
CA GLU A 291 -25.96 21.60 6.15
C GLU A 291 -25.25 22.72 5.39
N PHE A 292 -24.32 23.38 6.07
CA PHE A 292 -23.53 24.46 5.53
C PHE A 292 -22.07 24.27 5.90
N SER A 293 -21.18 24.63 4.97
CA SER A 293 -19.75 24.69 5.23
C SER A 293 -19.21 26.07 4.84
N TYR A 294 -18.14 26.50 5.49
CA TYR A 294 -17.59 27.84 5.37
C TYR A 294 -16.08 27.80 5.14
N CYS A 295 -15.60 28.71 4.29
CA CYS A 295 -14.19 28.89 4.07
C CYS A 295 -13.64 30.07 4.90
N PRO A 296 -12.74 29.83 5.88
CA PRO A 296 -12.18 30.88 6.73
C PRO A 296 -11.15 31.79 6.02
N LYS A 297 -10.81 31.52 4.75
CA LYS A 297 -9.82 32.30 4.01
C LYS A 297 -10.44 33.29 3.02
N CYS A 298 -11.50 32.89 2.30
CA CYS A 298 -12.09 33.72 1.26
C CYS A 298 -13.58 34.04 1.50
N ASP A 299 -14.06 33.79 2.72
CA ASP A 299 -15.39 34.15 3.19
C ASP A 299 -16.53 33.62 2.30
N LYS A 300 -16.40 32.35 1.86
CA LYS A 300 -17.40 31.67 1.02
C LYS A 300 -18.17 30.64 1.83
N TYR A 301 -19.49 30.65 1.64
CA TYR A 301 -20.43 29.67 2.19
C TYR A 301 -20.82 28.65 1.12
N TYR A 302 -20.97 27.40 1.54
CA TYR A 302 -21.25 26.24 0.70
C TYR A 302 -22.43 25.45 1.27
N TRP A 303 -23.22 24.84 0.38
CA TRP A 303 -24.35 23.97 0.71
C TRP A 303 -24.56 22.95 -0.41
N LYS A 304 -25.19 21.82 -0.10
CA LYS A 304 -25.44 20.72 -1.04
C LYS A 304 -26.69 20.98 -1.92
N GLY A 305 -26.59 21.95 -2.83
CA GLY A 305 -27.67 22.29 -3.78
C GLY A 305 -27.59 21.55 -5.12
N THR A 306 -28.39 21.96 -6.10
CA THR A 306 -28.44 21.35 -7.44
C THR A 306 -27.09 21.31 -8.18
N HIS A 307 -26.18 22.25 -7.91
CA HIS A 307 -24.83 22.22 -8.46
C HIS A 307 -23.98 21.07 -7.89
N PHE A 308 -24.16 20.75 -6.62
CA PHE A 308 -23.51 19.61 -5.95
C PHE A 308 -23.96 18.30 -6.60
N GLU A 309 -25.27 18.13 -6.81
CA GLU A 309 -25.85 16.93 -7.42
C GLU A 309 -25.32 16.69 -8.84
N LYS A 310 -25.28 17.74 -9.67
CA LYS A 310 -24.71 17.65 -11.03
C LYS A 310 -23.25 17.22 -11.03
N ILE A 311 -22.46 17.75 -10.09
CA ILE A 311 -21.03 17.40 -9.98
C ILE A 311 -20.87 15.95 -9.53
N ILE A 312 -21.67 15.49 -8.56
CA ILE A 312 -21.67 14.08 -8.13
C ILE A 312 -22.00 13.17 -9.33
N GLU A 313 -23.02 13.50 -10.10
CA GLU A 313 -23.40 12.74 -11.30
C GLU A 313 -22.30 12.72 -12.36
N GLU A 314 -21.64 13.85 -12.61
CA GLU A 314 -20.46 13.94 -13.51
C GLU A 314 -19.30 13.07 -13.06
N LEU A 315 -19.15 12.88 -11.75
CA LEU A 315 -18.00 12.22 -11.11
C LEU A 315 -18.30 10.82 -10.59
N LYS A 316 -19.51 10.31 -10.76
CA LYS A 316 -19.94 8.99 -10.25
C LYS A 316 -19.03 7.85 -10.71
N ASP A 317 -18.50 7.96 -11.94
CA ASP A 317 -17.59 6.97 -12.53
C ASP A 317 -16.23 6.89 -11.80
N PHE A 318 -15.94 7.83 -10.90
CA PHE A 318 -14.68 7.92 -10.15
C PHE A 318 -14.84 7.69 -8.64
N ILE A 319 -16.07 7.61 -8.14
CA ILE A 319 -16.34 7.37 -6.71
C ILE A 319 -16.20 5.86 -6.46
N SER A 320 -15.37 5.49 -5.47
CA SER A 320 -15.08 4.09 -5.12
C SER A 320 -15.87 3.60 -3.92
#